data_AF-A0A4Y2WWK6-F1
#
_entry.id   AF-A0A4Y2WWK6-F1
#
_cell.length_a   1.000
_cell.length_b   1.000
_cell.length_c   1.000
_cell.angle_alpha   90.00
_cell.angle_beta   90.00
_cell.angle_gamma   90.00
#
_symmetry.space_group_name_H-M   'P 1'
#
loop_
_entity.id
_entity.type
_entity.pdbx_description
1 polymer ?
#
loop_
_entity_poly.entity_id
_entity_poly.type
_entity_poly.pdbx_seq_one_letter_code
_entity_poly.pdbx_strand_id
1 'polypeptide(L)'
;KRDGKYKARLVARGFIQKEGVDYTETFSPVISMPSLRLVLVLILQENLHSYVMDVKTAFLNGDLDEVVYISQPQGYDDGTRKVCKLNKSLYGLKQAPRQWFHKFQQFMNKVKFKQSTSDPCIFIRKEKGRKVIICLYVDDLLIAGSDPDEVKTVINLLQNEFEMSKSAPATEFLGIRLVFTPTELKLDQEEYIDKMLKRFNVSDCKPCSTPLEPKCTSADFANSELFEGPFRELIGSLLYLAVTTRPDILFSVNCLSQLQEKPTVAAWTGLKRILLKVYKRY
;
A
#
# COMPACT_ATOMS: atom_id res chain seq x y z
N LYS A 1 12.58 8.61 -8.67
CA LYS A 1 11.31 7.99 -9.11
C LYS A 1 11.65 6.90 -10.14
N ARG A 2 10.73 5.98 -10.49
CA ARG A 2 11.03 4.92 -11.50
C ARG A 2 11.52 5.49 -12.85
N ASP A 3 11.23 6.75 -13.13
CA ASP A 3 11.67 7.54 -14.29
C ASP A 3 13.01 8.30 -14.10
N GLY A 4 13.77 8.03 -13.02
CA GLY A 4 15.04 8.71 -12.74
C GLY A 4 14.94 10.09 -12.08
N LYS A 5 13.74 10.64 -11.85
CA LYS A 5 13.61 11.97 -11.20
C LYS A 5 13.96 11.93 -9.71
N TYR A 6 14.79 12.87 -9.25
CA TYR A 6 15.02 13.12 -7.83
C TYR A 6 13.76 13.71 -7.18
N LYS A 7 13.50 13.32 -5.92
CA LYS A 7 12.36 13.82 -5.14
C LYS A 7 12.86 14.25 -3.78
N ALA A 8 12.66 15.53 -3.45
CA ALA A 8 12.82 16.05 -2.10
C ALA A 8 11.42 16.24 -1.48
N ARG A 9 11.33 16.11 -0.16
CA ARG A 9 10.12 16.41 0.61
C ARG A 9 10.54 17.11 1.89
N LEU A 10 9.80 18.15 2.27
CA LEU A 10 9.85 18.65 3.63
C LEU A 10 9.07 17.69 4.53
N VAL A 11 9.70 17.22 5.61
CA VAL A 11 9.14 16.25 6.55
C VAL A 11 9.24 16.82 7.96
N ALA A 12 8.09 16.97 8.62
CA ALA A 12 8.01 17.35 10.02
C ALA A 12 8.58 16.24 10.91
N ARG A 13 9.13 16.63 12.06
CA ARG A 13 9.64 15.69 13.08
C ARG A 13 8.49 15.16 13.93
N GLY A 14 7.52 14.43 13.39
CA GLY A 14 6.35 14.01 14.17
C GLY A 14 6.64 13.15 15.39
N PHE A 15 7.84 12.54 15.48
CA PHE A 15 8.28 11.83 16.67
C PHE A 15 8.42 12.73 17.92
N ILE A 16 8.53 14.05 17.76
CA ILE A 16 8.50 15.00 18.88
C ILE A 16 7.09 15.49 19.25
N GLN A 17 6.05 15.16 18.46
CA GLN A 17 4.68 15.56 18.75
C GLN A 17 4.14 14.85 20.00
N LYS A 18 3.43 15.60 20.83
CA LYS A 18 2.77 15.15 22.05
C LYS A 18 1.28 14.95 21.81
N GLU A 19 0.80 13.76 22.17
CA GLU A 19 -0.63 13.44 22.16
C GLU A 19 -1.40 14.34 23.13
N GLY A 20 -2.61 14.76 22.73
CA GLY A 20 -3.44 15.70 23.48
C GLY A 20 -3.01 17.17 23.38
N VAL A 21 -1.89 17.45 22.71
CA VAL A 21 -1.40 18.82 22.45
C VAL A 21 -1.30 19.08 20.95
N ASP A 22 -0.47 18.28 20.25
CA ASP A 22 -0.17 18.47 18.83
C ASP A 22 -1.04 17.63 17.90
N TYR A 23 -1.73 16.63 18.46
CA TYR A 23 -2.72 15.79 17.79
C TYR A 23 -3.60 15.08 18.83
N THR A 24 -4.81 14.71 18.42
CA THR A 24 -5.72 13.89 19.23
C THR A 24 -5.90 12.48 18.65
N GLU A 25 -6.13 12.37 17.34
CA GLU A 25 -6.34 11.10 16.65
C GLU A 25 -5.42 10.94 15.44
N THR A 26 -4.93 9.71 15.23
CA THR A 26 -3.97 9.39 14.15
C THR A 26 -4.44 8.30 13.21
N PHE A 27 -5.52 7.59 13.59
CA PHE A 27 -5.99 6.45 12.81
C PHE A 27 -6.46 6.88 11.41
N SER A 28 -5.90 6.23 10.40
CA SER A 28 -6.31 6.29 9.00
C SER A 28 -6.51 4.87 8.50
N PRO A 29 -7.64 4.55 7.88
CA PRO A 29 -7.86 3.22 7.33
C PRO A 29 -7.03 3.01 6.05
N VAL A 30 -6.85 1.74 5.72
CA VAL A 30 -6.23 1.26 4.48
C VAL A 30 -7.09 0.10 3.97
N ILE A 31 -7.38 0.07 2.67
CA ILE A 31 -8.18 -1.00 2.08
C ILE A 31 -7.57 -2.37 2.38
N SER A 32 -8.40 -3.32 2.80
CA SER A 32 -7.94 -4.67 3.07
C SER A 32 -7.79 -5.48 1.78
N MET A 33 -6.86 -6.45 1.76
CA MET A 33 -6.69 -7.34 0.62
C MET A 33 -7.95 -8.16 0.27
N PRO A 34 -8.75 -8.69 1.22
CA PRO A 34 -10.03 -9.31 0.90
C PRO A 34 -11.01 -8.35 0.21
N SER A 35 -11.13 -7.11 0.70
CA SER A 35 -11.98 -6.09 0.08
C SER A 35 -11.54 -5.75 -1.35
N LEU A 36 -10.23 -5.58 -1.57
CA LEU A 36 -9.68 -5.34 -2.90
C LEU A 36 -10.00 -6.51 -3.85
N ARG A 37 -9.79 -7.77 -3.43
CA ARG A 37 -10.13 -8.95 -4.23
C ARG A 37 -11.60 -9.00 -4.58
N LEU A 38 -12.49 -8.68 -3.64
CA LEU A 38 -13.93 -8.62 -3.89
C LEU A 38 -14.24 -7.60 -4.99
N VAL A 39 -13.66 -6.39 -4.91
CA VAL A 39 -13.86 -5.37 -5.96
C VAL A 39 -13.30 -5.83 -7.31
N LEU A 40 -12.14 -6.46 -7.34
CA LEU A 40 -11.57 -7.01 -8.58
C LEU A 40 -12.46 -8.10 -9.20
N VAL A 41 -13.08 -8.95 -8.39
CA VAL A 41 -14.06 -9.93 -8.85
C VAL A 41 -15.31 -9.24 -9.39
N LEU A 42 -15.81 -8.18 -8.73
CA LEU A 42 -16.94 -7.39 -9.24
C LEU A 42 -16.62 -6.72 -10.58
N ILE A 43 -15.39 -6.22 -10.76
CA ILE A 43 -14.92 -5.67 -12.04
C ILE A 43 -15.05 -6.70 -13.14
N LEU A 44 -14.61 -7.94 -12.90
CA LEU A 44 -14.72 -9.04 -13.86
C LEU A 44 -16.19 -9.43 -14.12
N GLN A 45 -16.95 -9.72 -13.06
CA GLN A 45 -18.31 -10.26 -13.15
C GLN A 45 -19.29 -9.29 -13.80
N GLU A 46 -19.11 -7.98 -13.59
CA GLU A 46 -19.98 -6.96 -14.15
C GLU A 46 -19.36 -6.24 -15.36
N ASN A 47 -18.23 -6.74 -15.86
CA ASN A 47 -17.50 -6.18 -17.00
C ASN A 47 -17.25 -4.66 -16.87
N LEU A 48 -16.79 -4.23 -15.69
CA LEU A 48 -16.58 -2.80 -15.39
C LEU A 48 -15.30 -2.27 -16.05
N HIS A 49 -15.36 -1.05 -16.56
CA HIS A 49 -14.19 -0.32 -17.03
C HIS A 49 -13.37 0.15 -15.84
N SER A 50 -12.10 -0.29 -15.74
CA SER A 50 -11.24 -0.03 -14.59
C SER A 50 -9.98 0.75 -14.94
N TYR A 51 -9.65 1.69 -14.08
CA TYR A 51 -8.52 2.61 -14.20
C TYR A 51 -7.81 2.79 -12.87
N VAL A 52 -6.53 3.09 -12.93
CA VAL A 52 -5.70 3.46 -11.78
C VAL A 52 -5.17 4.87 -11.94
N MET A 53 -5.02 5.55 -10.80
CA MET A 53 -4.36 6.86 -10.69
C MET A 53 -3.87 7.09 -9.27
N ASP A 54 -2.91 8.00 -9.10
CA ASP A 54 -2.40 8.40 -7.80
C ASP A 54 -2.64 9.89 -7.54
N VAL A 55 -2.90 10.23 -6.29
CA VAL A 55 -2.97 11.60 -5.81
C VAL A 55 -1.57 12.08 -5.50
N LYS A 56 -1.11 13.11 -6.21
CA LYS A 56 0.18 13.70 -5.91
C LYS A 56 0.12 14.41 -4.57
N THR A 57 1.11 14.13 -3.76
CA THR A 57 1.27 14.77 -2.45
C THR A 57 0.03 14.67 -1.55
N ALA A 58 -0.62 13.50 -1.52
CA ALA A 58 -1.84 13.24 -0.72
C ALA A 58 -1.86 13.91 0.66
N PHE A 59 -0.80 13.72 1.47
CA PHE A 59 -0.70 14.29 2.82
C PHE A 59 -0.61 15.81 2.89
N LEU A 60 -0.39 16.53 1.77
CA LEU A 60 -0.41 17.99 1.73
C LEU A 60 -1.81 18.55 1.45
N ASN A 61 -2.78 17.69 1.16
CA ASN A 61 -4.15 18.12 0.90
C ASN A 61 -5.03 18.12 2.16
N GLY A 62 -4.64 17.40 3.21
CA GLY A 62 -5.36 17.33 4.48
C GLY A 62 -5.36 18.67 5.21
N ASP A 63 -6.50 19.03 5.76
CA ASP A 63 -6.63 20.20 6.62
C ASP A 63 -6.23 19.80 8.07
N LEU A 64 -5.59 20.71 8.82
CA LEU A 64 -5.22 20.45 10.21
C LEU A 64 -6.29 21.00 11.15
N ASP A 65 -6.74 20.17 12.09
CA ASP A 65 -7.62 20.61 13.18
C ASP A 65 -6.82 21.36 14.26
N GLU A 66 -5.58 20.96 14.48
CA GLU A 66 -4.68 21.58 15.46
C GLU A 66 -3.79 22.68 14.84
N VAL A 67 -3.39 23.64 15.68
CA VAL A 67 -2.39 24.63 15.30
C VAL A 67 -0.98 24.06 15.49
N VAL A 68 -0.35 23.65 14.39
CA VAL A 68 1.00 23.08 14.41
C VAL A 68 2.01 24.08 13.86
N TYR A 69 3.14 24.24 14.57
CA TYR A 69 4.29 25.00 14.12
C TYR A 69 5.49 24.08 13.88
N ILE A 70 6.30 24.41 12.88
CA ILE A 70 7.60 23.77 12.63
C ILE A 70 8.70 24.81 12.62
N SER A 71 9.92 24.41 12.97
CA SER A 71 11.11 25.23 12.73
C SER A 71 11.25 25.55 11.24
N GLN A 72 11.86 26.70 10.92
CA GLN A 72 12.21 27.02 9.54
C GLN A 72 13.03 25.87 8.92
N PRO A 73 12.70 25.43 7.69
CA PRO A 73 13.44 24.38 7.03
C PRO A 73 14.88 24.84 6.73
N GLN A 74 15.80 23.88 6.67
CA GLN A 74 17.20 24.15 6.32
C GLN A 74 17.28 24.88 4.97
N GLY A 75 18.03 25.99 4.93
CA GLY A 75 18.13 26.87 3.76
C GLY A 75 17.09 27.98 3.70
N TYR A 76 16.14 28.02 4.65
CA TYR A 76 15.15 29.08 4.81
C TYR A 76 15.22 29.78 6.18
N ASP A 77 16.19 29.39 7.00
CA ASP A 77 16.52 30.09 8.26
C ASP A 77 17.16 31.43 7.90
N ASP A 78 16.46 32.50 8.24
CA ASP A 78 16.86 33.89 8.02
C ASP A 78 17.48 34.52 9.28
N GLY A 79 17.81 33.70 10.30
CA GLY A 79 18.36 34.14 11.58
C GLY A 79 17.34 34.80 12.51
N THR A 80 16.08 34.91 12.09
CA THR A 80 15.03 35.62 12.87
C THR A 80 14.43 34.77 13.99
N ARG A 81 14.80 33.48 14.08
CA ARG A 81 14.24 32.48 15.01
C ARG A 81 12.72 32.31 14.89
N LYS A 82 12.15 32.69 13.74
CA LYS A 82 10.71 32.50 13.48
C LYS A 82 10.41 31.02 13.27
N VAL A 83 9.13 30.69 13.40
CA VAL A 83 8.59 29.35 13.12
C VAL A 83 7.53 29.44 12.04
N CYS A 84 7.36 28.37 11.27
CA CYS A 84 6.34 28.28 10.25
C CYS A 84 5.07 27.65 10.83
N LYS A 85 3.94 28.36 10.77
CA LYS A 85 2.63 27.78 11.02
C LYS A 85 2.22 26.91 9.83
N LEU A 86 1.80 25.68 10.08
CA LEU A 86 1.27 24.81 9.03
C LEU A 86 -0.20 25.15 8.76
N ASN A 87 -0.53 25.42 7.49
CA ASN A 87 -1.92 25.63 7.05
C ASN A 87 -2.62 24.33 6.63
N LYS A 88 -1.83 23.32 6.27
CA LYS A 88 -2.27 21.98 5.85
C LYS A 88 -1.35 20.94 6.48
N SER A 89 -1.77 19.68 6.46
CA SER A 89 -0.95 18.59 6.94
C SER A 89 0.34 18.46 6.13
N LEU A 90 1.37 17.92 6.77
CA LEU A 90 2.70 17.77 6.20
C LEU A 90 3.19 16.35 6.45
N TYR A 91 4.05 15.85 5.57
CA TYR A 91 4.72 14.56 5.78
C TYR A 91 5.40 14.54 7.15
N GLY A 92 5.35 13.38 7.81
CA GLY A 92 5.99 13.19 9.11
C GLY A 92 5.12 13.59 10.30
N LEU A 93 4.04 14.37 10.11
CA LEU A 93 3.04 14.55 11.18
C LEU A 93 2.28 13.25 11.42
N LYS A 94 2.01 12.92 12.69
CA LYS A 94 1.31 11.69 13.08
C LYS A 94 -0.13 11.63 12.56
N GLN A 95 -0.82 12.77 12.47
CA GLN A 95 -2.21 12.86 11.99
C GLN A 95 -2.34 13.03 10.46
N ALA A 96 -1.25 13.24 9.71
CA ALA A 96 -1.34 13.58 8.29
C ALA A 96 -2.09 12.54 7.42
N PRO A 97 -1.91 11.22 7.61
CA PRO A 97 -2.68 10.22 6.86
C PRO A 97 -4.19 10.33 7.13
N ARG A 98 -4.57 10.54 8.40
CA ARG A 98 -5.96 10.71 8.82
C ARG A 98 -6.58 11.95 8.18
N GLN A 99 -5.87 13.08 8.21
CA GLN A 99 -6.38 14.32 7.63
C GLN A 99 -6.55 14.25 6.12
N TRP A 100 -5.63 13.54 5.44
CA TRP A 100 -5.82 13.22 4.03
C TRP A 100 -7.07 12.37 3.79
N PHE A 101 -7.25 11.29 4.56
CA PHE A 101 -8.40 10.41 4.40
C PHE A 101 -9.73 11.16 4.62
N HIS A 102 -9.82 11.99 5.66
CA HIS A 102 -11.00 12.83 5.92
C HIS A 102 -11.27 13.80 4.79
N LYS A 103 -10.24 14.48 4.28
CA LYS A 103 -10.37 15.38 3.13
C LYS A 103 -10.94 14.66 1.90
N PHE A 104 -10.41 13.48 1.61
CA PHE A 104 -10.88 12.66 0.51
C PHE A 104 -12.33 12.21 0.73
N GLN A 105 -12.67 11.71 1.93
CA GLN A 105 -14.02 11.27 2.28
C GLN A 105 -15.05 12.40 2.14
N GLN A 106 -14.74 13.61 2.62
CA GLN A 106 -15.61 14.78 2.49
C GLN A 106 -15.87 15.12 1.01
N PHE A 107 -14.83 15.10 0.19
CA PHE A 107 -14.97 15.29 -1.25
C PHE A 107 -15.86 14.21 -1.88
N MET A 108 -15.61 12.93 -1.57
CA MET A 108 -16.40 11.80 -2.09
C MET A 108 -17.89 11.97 -1.75
N ASN A 109 -18.22 12.37 -0.53
CA ASN A 109 -19.60 12.66 -0.11
C ASN A 109 -20.21 13.82 -0.92
N LYS A 110 -19.45 14.91 -1.13
CA LYS A 110 -19.87 16.06 -1.95
C LYS A 110 -20.19 15.66 -3.39
N VAL A 111 -19.45 14.72 -3.97
CA VAL A 111 -19.70 14.17 -5.33
C VAL A 111 -20.59 12.91 -5.33
N LYS A 112 -21.41 12.76 -4.28
CA LYS A 112 -22.48 11.77 -4.10
C LYS A 112 -22.04 10.31 -4.05
N PHE A 113 -20.79 10.04 -3.70
CA PHE A 113 -20.39 8.69 -3.33
C PHE A 113 -20.84 8.40 -1.90
N LYS A 114 -21.15 7.13 -1.64
CA LYS A 114 -21.36 6.60 -0.29
C LYS A 114 -20.19 5.70 0.07
N GLN A 115 -19.65 5.90 1.26
CA GLN A 115 -18.65 5.00 1.81
C GLN A 115 -19.27 3.63 2.14
N SER A 116 -18.54 2.56 1.88
CA SER A 116 -18.95 1.20 2.22
C SER A 116 -18.88 0.99 3.74
N THR A 117 -19.87 0.30 4.30
CA THR A 117 -19.90 -0.08 5.72
C THR A 117 -18.94 -1.22 6.04
N SER A 118 -18.55 -2.01 5.03
CA SER A 118 -17.64 -3.15 5.22
C SER A 118 -16.16 -2.76 5.14
N ASP A 119 -15.83 -1.73 4.37
CA ASP A 119 -14.46 -1.21 4.25
C ASP A 119 -14.51 0.30 3.95
N PRO A 120 -14.01 1.16 4.85
CA PRO A 120 -14.11 2.61 4.71
C PRO A 120 -13.29 3.17 3.54
N CYS A 121 -12.37 2.39 2.97
CA CYS A 121 -11.59 2.79 1.81
C CYS A 121 -12.30 2.51 0.47
N ILE A 122 -13.52 1.95 0.51
CA ILE A 122 -14.35 1.73 -0.68
C ILE A 122 -15.48 2.77 -0.70
N PHE A 123 -15.60 3.47 -1.83
CA PHE A 123 -16.64 4.44 -2.11
C PHE A 123 -17.45 3.98 -3.32
N ILE A 124 -18.79 4.01 -3.21
CA ILE A 124 -19.69 3.55 -4.26
C ILE A 124 -20.68 4.66 -4.61
N ARG A 125 -20.77 5.01 -5.89
CA ARG A 125 -21.82 5.87 -6.45
C ARG A 125 -22.72 5.05 -7.35
N LYS A 126 -24.03 5.19 -7.17
CA LYS A 126 -25.06 4.61 -8.04
C LYS A 126 -26.02 5.71 -8.46
N GLU A 127 -26.02 6.07 -9.75
CA GLU A 127 -26.93 7.07 -10.31
C GLU A 127 -27.51 6.55 -11.63
N LYS A 128 -28.84 6.64 -11.81
CA LYS A 128 -29.53 6.28 -13.07
C LYS A 128 -29.16 4.90 -13.63
N GLY A 129 -28.99 3.91 -12.74
CA GLY A 129 -28.59 2.55 -13.11
C GLY A 129 -27.09 2.36 -13.40
N ARG A 130 -26.30 3.44 -13.39
CA ARG A 130 -24.84 3.40 -13.53
C ARG A 130 -24.18 3.26 -12.17
N LYS A 131 -23.08 2.53 -12.13
CA LYS A 131 -22.30 2.30 -10.90
C LYS A 131 -20.85 2.70 -11.11
N VAL A 132 -20.28 3.41 -10.13
CA VAL A 132 -18.84 3.64 -10.00
C VAL A 132 -18.39 3.23 -8.61
N ILE A 133 -17.30 2.48 -8.54
CA ILE A 133 -16.63 2.02 -7.33
C ILE A 133 -15.23 2.63 -7.34
N ILE A 134 -14.82 3.22 -6.21
CA ILE A 134 -13.47 3.72 -6.00
C ILE A 134 -12.89 3.04 -4.77
N CYS A 135 -11.71 2.45 -4.91
CA CYS A 135 -10.88 1.96 -3.82
C CYS A 135 -9.73 2.94 -3.58
N LEU A 136 -9.56 3.39 -2.35
CA LEU A 136 -8.45 4.24 -1.92
C LEU A 136 -7.44 3.43 -1.11
N TYR A 137 -6.18 3.42 -1.52
CA TYR A 137 -5.05 2.94 -0.73
C TYR A 137 -4.08 4.10 -0.55
N VAL A 138 -4.16 4.82 0.57
CA VAL A 138 -3.34 6.00 0.84
C VAL A 138 -3.42 7.02 -0.32
N ASP A 139 -2.46 7.06 -1.23
CA ASP A 139 -2.42 7.92 -2.42
C ASP A 139 -2.89 7.24 -3.71
N ASP A 140 -2.94 5.91 -3.76
CA ASP A 140 -3.34 5.14 -4.95
C ASP A 140 -4.87 4.92 -5.00
N LEU A 141 -5.43 5.05 -6.21
CA LEU A 141 -6.85 4.85 -6.49
C LEU A 141 -7.04 3.78 -7.57
N LEU A 142 -7.97 2.86 -7.31
CA LEU A 142 -8.56 1.98 -8.30
C LEU A 142 -10.01 2.41 -8.52
N ILE A 143 -10.33 2.85 -9.73
CA ILE A 143 -11.65 3.35 -10.14
C ILE A 143 -12.24 2.36 -11.11
N ALA A 144 -13.46 1.89 -10.87
CA ALA A 144 -14.17 0.99 -11.77
C ALA A 144 -15.61 1.43 -11.97
N GLY A 145 -16.14 1.36 -13.18
CA GLY A 145 -17.54 1.68 -13.42
C GLY A 145 -18.16 0.99 -14.62
N SER A 146 -19.49 0.94 -14.61
CA SER A 146 -20.29 0.27 -15.63
C SER A 146 -20.41 1.07 -16.92
N ASP A 147 -20.13 2.36 -16.87
CA ASP A 147 -20.22 3.30 -17.99
C ASP A 147 -18.92 4.11 -18.07
N PRO A 148 -18.17 4.07 -19.19
CA PRO A 148 -16.88 4.72 -19.31
C PRO A 148 -16.96 6.25 -19.28
N ASP A 149 -18.07 6.85 -19.73
CA ASP A 149 -18.26 8.31 -19.70
C ASP A 149 -18.53 8.79 -18.27
N GLU A 150 -19.24 7.99 -17.48
CA GLU A 150 -19.44 8.24 -16.07
C GLU A 150 -18.11 8.16 -15.30
N VAL A 151 -17.27 7.15 -15.60
CA VAL A 151 -15.93 7.02 -15.02
C VAL A 151 -15.05 8.21 -15.38
N LYS A 152 -15.06 8.64 -16.65
CA LYS A 152 -14.34 9.83 -17.10
C LYS A 152 -14.80 11.10 -16.38
N THR A 153 -16.11 11.23 -16.16
CA THR A 153 -16.69 12.33 -15.38
C THR A 153 -16.15 12.34 -13.95
N VAL A 154 -16.10 11.18 -13.29
CA VAL A 154 -15.54 11.03 -11.95
C VAL A 154 -14.04 11.35 -11.91
N ILE A 155 -13.27 10.90 -12.90
CA ILE A 155 -11.85 11.23 -13.06
C ILE A 155 -11.66 12.75 -13.16
N ASN A 156 -12.47 13.44 -13.97
CA ASN A 156 -12.41 14.89 -14.10
C ASN A 156 -12.75 15.61 -12.78
N LEU A 157 -13.74 15.12 -12.04
CA LEU A 157 -14.07 15.66 -10.71
C LEU A 157 -12.88 15.54 -9.75
N LEU A 158 -12.22 14.39 -9.72
CA LEU A 158 -11.01 14.17 -8.92
C LEU A 158 -9.86 15.10 -9.35
N GLN A 159 -9.63 15.25 -10.66
CA GLN A 159 -8.59 16.12 -11.22
C GLN A 159 -8.82 17.61 -10.95
N ASN A 160 -10.09 18.03 -10.82
CA ASN A 160 -10.43 19.41 -10.49
C ASN A 160 -10.20 19.73 -9.01
N GLU A 161 -10.36 18.74 -8.12
CA GLU A 161 -10.17 18.94 -6.68
C GLU A 161 -8.71 18.71 -6.25
N PHE A 162 -8.05 17.68 -6.80
CA PHE A 162 -6.73 17.23 -6.37
C PHE A 162 -5.76 17.19 -7.54
N GLU A 163 -4.47 17.40 -7.25
CA GLU A 163 -3.43 17.18 -8.25
C GLU A 163 -3.24 15.68 -8.49
N MET A 164 -3.80 15.17 -9.58
CA MET A 164 -3.75 13.73 -9.92
C MET A 164 -2.62 13.40 -10.90
N SER A 165 -2.21 12.14 -10.92
CA SER A 165 -1.51 11.59 -12.07
C SER A 165 -2.45 11.30 -13.25
N LYS A 166 -1.85 10.90 -14.38
CA LYS A 166 -2.61 10.50 -15.55
C LYS A 166 -3.30 9.17 -15.25
N SER A 167 -4.61 9.11 -15.49
CA SER A 167 -5.34 7.84 -15.43
C SER A 167 -4.78 6.84 -16.44
N ALA A 168 -4.58 5.60 -16.01
CA ALA A 168 -4.19 4.48 -16.87
C ALA A 168 -5.17 3.32 -16.68
N PRO A 169 -5.34 2.42 -17.67
CA PRO A 169 -6.05 1.16 -17.46
C PRO A 169 -5.48 0.39 -16.26
N ALA A 170 -6.34 -0.31 -15.52
CA ALA A 170 -5.92 -1.05 -14.32
C ALA A 170 -5.14 -2.34 -14.66
N THR A 171 -3.87 -2.19 -15.03
CA THR A 171 -2.94 -3.31 -15.31
C THR A 171 -2.01 -3.61 -14.15
N GLU A 172 -1.78 -2.66 -13.24
CA GLU A 172 -1.06 -2.82 -11.98
C GLU A 172 -1.73 -1.98 -10.91
N PHE A 173 -1.96 -2.55 -9.72
CA PHE A 173 -2.40 -1.81 -8.54
C PHE A 173 -1.69 -2.37 -7.30
N LEU A 174 -1.09 -1.49 -6.49
CA LEU A 174 -0.28 -1.87 -5.31
C LEU A 174 0.89 -2.83 -5.66
N GLY A 175 1.43 -2.76 -6.87
CA GLY A 175 2.47 -3.71 -7.32
C GLY A 175 1.95 -5.14 -7.49
N ILE A 176 0.65 -5.30 -7.74
CA ILE A 176 0.00 -6.53 -8.20
C ILE A 176 -0.37 -6.31 -9.66
N ARG A 177 0.14 -7.16 -10.55
CA ARG A 177 -0.24 -7.16 -11.97
C ARG A 177 -1.64 -7.75 -12.09
N LEU A 178 -2.51 -7.04 -12.79
CA LEU A 178 -3.91 -7.39 -13.01
C LEU A 178 -4.09 -7.75 -14.48
N VAL A 179 -4.51 -8.98 -14.76
CA VAL A 179 -4.81 -9.44 -16.13
C VAL A 179 -6.25 -9.92 -16.16
N PHE A 180 -7.12 -9.11 -16.76
CA PHE A 180 -8.53 -9.44 -16.99
C PHE A 180 -8.69 -10.10 -18.36
N THR A 181 -9.36 -11.24 -18.39
CA THR A 181 -9.97 -11.81 -19.59
C THR A 181 -11.49 -11.71 -19.45
N PRO A 182 -12.30 -12.01 -20.48
CA PRO A 182 -13.76 -11.97 -20.36
C PRO A 182 -14.33 -12.89 -19.25
N THR A 183 -13.57 -13.91 -18.82
CA THR A 183 -14.05 -14.93 -17.87
C THR A 183 -13.14 -15.13 -16.67
N GLU A 184 -11.92 -14.61 -16.70
CA GLU A 184 -10.90 -14.87 -15.67
C GLU A 184 -10.20 -13.57 -15.24
N LEU A 185 -9.78 -13.55 -13.98
CA LEU A 185 -8.86 -12.56 -13.43
C LEU A 185 -7.60 -13.30 -12.97
N LYS A 186 -6.45 -12.92 -13.51
CA LYS A 186 -5.13 -13.40 -13.06
C LYS A 186 -4.42 -12.28 -12.30
N LEU A 187 -3.86 -12.64 -11.15
CA LEU A 187 -3.08 -11.76 -10.27
C LEU A 187 -1.68 -12.34 -10.13
N ASP A 188 -0.66 -11.53 -10.35
CA ASP A 188 0.72 -11.95 -10.13
C ASP A 188 1.62 -10.79 -9.68
N GLN A 189 2.80 -11.16 -9.18
CA GLN A 189 3.80 -10.23 -8.63
C GLN A 189 5.20 -10.61 -9.09
N GLU A 190 5.33 -11.03 -10.35
CA GLU A 190 6.59 -11.51 -10.94
C GLU A 190 7.73 -10.49 -10.75
N GLU A 191 7.51 -9.22 -11.09
CA GLU A 191 8.53 -8.18 -10.91
C GLU A 191 8.95 -7.98 -9.45
N TYR A 192 8.02 -8.15 -8.51
CA TYR A 192 8.32 -8.01 -7.09
C TYR A 192 9.17 -9.20 -6.62
N ILE A 193 8.82 -10.41 -7.03
CA ILE A 193 9.59 -11.63 -6.74
C ILE A 193 11.02 -11.48 -7.28
N ASP A 194 11.19 -11.03 -8.53
CA ASP A 194 12.50 -10.80 -9.13
C ASP A 194 13.33 -9.77 -8.37
N LYS A 195 12.70 -8.67 -7.93
CA LYS A 195 13.35 -7.66 -7.07
C LYS A 195 13.80 -8.27 -5.74
N MET A 196 12.99 -9.14 -5.12
CA MET A 196 13.35 -9.81 -3.87
C MET A 196 14.48 -10.82 -4.05
N LEU A 197 14.48 -11.62 -5.11
CA LEU A 197 15.56 -12.56 -5.41
C LEU A 197 16.92 -11.86 -5.52
N LYS A 198 16.94 -10.72 -6.22
CA LYS A 198 18.15 -9.88 -6.36
C LYS A 198 18.55 -9.28 -5.03
N ARG A 199 17.60 -8.72 -4.27
CA ARG A 199 17.84 -8.07 -2.97
C ARG A 199 18.44 -9.01 -1.93
N PHE A 200 18.04 -10.28 -1.95
CA PHE A 200 18.50 -11.29 -0.98
C PHE A 200 19.58 -12.23 -1.54
N ASN A 201 20.16 -11.90 -2.70
CA ASN A 201 21.26 -12.62 -3.35
C ASN A 201 20.96 -14.12 -3.57
N VAL A 202 19.77 -14.43 -4.09
CA VAL A 202 19.34 -15.80 -4.41
C VAL A 202 18.82 -15.96 -5.85
N SER A 203 19.07 -14.98 -6.72
CA SER A 203 18.65 -15.02 -8.14
C SER A 203 19.19 -16.23 -8.92
N ASP A 204 20.42 -16.66 -8.64
CA ASP A 204 21.08 -17.76 -9.35
C ASP A 204 20.89 -19.12 -8.67
N CYS A 205 20.13 -19.17 -7.57
CA CYS A 205 19.87 -20.40 -6.85
C CYS A 205 18.75 -21.22 -7.51
N LYS A 206 18.83 -22.55 -7.38
CA LYS A 206 17.83 -23.45 -7.96
C LYS A 206 16.46 -23.27 -7.26
N PRO A 207 15.35 -23.20 -8.01
CA PRO A 207 14.01 -23.13 -7.42
C PRO A 207 13.71 -24.34 -6.53
N CYS A 208 12.95 -24.12 -5.46
CA CYS A 208 12.53 -25.17 -4.55
C CYS A 208 11.10 -25.63 -4.84
N SER A 209 10.82 -26.94 -4.71
CA SER A 209 9.49 -27.51 -4.94
C SER A 209 8.54 -27.29 -3.75
N THR A 210 9.07 -27.19 -2.53
CA THR A 210 8.32 -26.99 -1.28
C THR A 210 8.88 -25.80 -0.48
N PRO A 211 8.02 -25.00 0.18
CA PRO A 211 8.47 -23.87 0.99
C PRO A 211 9.24 -24.32 2.23
N LEU A 212 8.69 -25.28 2.99
CA LEU A 212 9.34 -25.99 4.10
C LEU A 212 8.95 -27.47 4.10
N GLU A 213 9.57 -28.26 4.97
CA GLU A 213 9.20 -29.66 5.18
C GLU A 213 7.82 -29.78 5.84
N PRO A 214 7.02 -30.82 5.50
CA PRO A 214 5.74 -31.06 6.17
C PRO A 214 5.91 -31.22 7.68
N LYS A 215 5.00 -30.64 8.47
CA LYS A 215 4.96 -30.70 9.96
C LYS A 215 6.09 -29.97 10.69
N CYS A 216 6.95 -29.22 10.00
CA CYS A 216 7.94 -28.39 10.68
C CYS A 216 7.30 -27.31 11.56
N THR A 217 7.97 -27.02 12.67
CA THR A 217 7.63 -25.98 13.64
C THR A 217 8.81 -25.02 13.79
N SER A 218 8.58 -23.87 14.42
CA SER A 218 9.64 -22.89 14.68
C SER A 218 10.77 -23.46 15.54
N ALA A 219 10.47 -24.43 16.42
CA ALA A 219 11.46 -25.11 17.26
C ALA A 219 12.53 -25.86 16.45
N ASP A 220 12.16 -26.40 15.28
CA ASP A 220 13.10 -27.13 14.41
C ASP A 220 14.21 -26.23 13.85
N PHE A 221 13.98 -24.91 13.84
CA PHE A 221 14.94 -23.92 13.36
C PHE A 221 15.60 -23.13 14.51
N ALA A 222 15.16 -23.31 15.76
CA ALA A 222 15.62 -22.52 16.90
C ALA A 222 17.02 -22.97 17.40
N ASN A 223 17.36 -24.26 17.24
CA ASN A 223 18.62 -24.83 17.70
C ASN A 223 19.73 -24.66 16.64
N SER A 224 20.09 -23.41 16.34
CA SER A 224 21.13 -23.05 15.38
C SER A 224 21.79 -21.74 15.79
N GLU A 225 22.96 -21.43 15.22
CA GLU A 225 23.67 -20.18 15.45
C GLU A 225 22.77 -18.97 15.21
N LEU A 226 22.93 -17.93 16.03
CA LEU A 226 22.20 -16.68 15.86
C LEU A 226 22.59 -16.02 14.54
N PHE A 227 21.60 -15.48 13.85
CA PHE A 227 21.77 -14.78 12.59
C PHE A 227 21.61 -13.28 12.78
N GLU A 228 22.62 -12.51 12.38
CA GLU A 228 22.52 -11.06 12.29
C GLU A 228 22.34 -10.63 10.84
N GLY A 229 21.23 -9.96 10.54
CA GLY A 229 20.94 -9.51 9.18
C GLY A 229 19.49 -9.12 8.95
N PRO A 230 19.08 -8.95 7.68
CA PRO A 230 17.76 -8.43 7.30
C PRO A 230 16.64 -9.49 7.40
N PHE A 231 16.58 -10.22 8.52
CA PHE A 231 15.62 -11.30 8.75
C PHE A 231 14.16 -10.79 8.72
N ARG A 232 13.87 -9.74 9.49
CA ARG A 232 12.54 -9.10 9.55
C ARG A 232 12.13 -8.50 8.21
N GLU A 233 13.10 -8.02 7.44
CA GLU A 233 12.85 -7.47 6.11
C GLU A 233 12.38 -8.55 5.13
N LEU A 234 13.05 -9.70 5.09
CA LEU A 234 12.63 -10.82 4.25
C LEU A 234 11.27 -11.38 4.68
N ILE A 235 11.00 -11.47 5.99
CA ILE A 235 9.68 -11.83 6.51
C ILE A 235 8.61 -10.88 5.99
N GLY A 236 8.81 -9.56 6.14
CA GLY A 236 7.85 -8.56 5.67
C GLY A 236 7.57 -8.69 4.18
N SER A 237 8.62 -8.90 3.38
CA SER A 237 8.49 -9.09 1.94
C SER A 237 7.74 -10.37 1.54
N LEU A 238 8.01 -11.48 2.24
CA LEU A 238 7.31 -12.75 2.00
C LEU A 238 5.87 -12.74 2.52
N LEU A 239 5.61 -12.06 3.64
CA LEU A 239 4.25 -11.85 4.15
C LEU A 239 3.41 -11.04 3.16
N TYR A 240 4.00 -10.02 2.53
CA TYR A 240 3.31 -9.29 1.48
C TYR A 240 2.86 -10.23 0.37
N LEU A 241 3.78 -11.00 -0.22
CA LEU A 241 3.47 -12.03 -1.23
C LEU A 241 2.42 -13.03 -0.76
N ALA A 242 2.55 -13.52 0.48
CA ALA A 242 1.67 -14.53 1.03
C ALA A 242 0.21 -14.04 1.16
N VAL A 243 0.05 -12.80 1.59
CA VAL A 243 -1.27 -12.19 1.81
C VAL A 243 -1.90 -11.69 0.50
N THR A 244 -1.13 -11.50 -0.56
CA THR A 244 -1.60 -10.96 -1.85
C THR A 244 -1.84 -12.02 -2.93
N THR A 245 -0.82 -12.80 -3.30
CA THR A 245 -0.85 -13.67 -4.49
C THR A 245 -0.35 -15.10 -4.24
N ARG A 246 0.34 -15.36 -3.13
CA ARG A 246 0.97 -16.65 -2.81
C ARG A 246 0.53 -17.20 -1.44
N PRO A 247 -0.77 -17.47 -1.24
CA PRO A 247 -1.26 -18.00 0.04
C PRO A 247 -0.63 -19.36 0.39
N ASP A 248 -0.10 -20.10 -0.59
CA ASP A 248 0.59 -21.37 -0.40
C ASP A 248 1.86 -21.28 0.48
N ILE A 249 2.49 -20.10 0.60
CA ILE A 249 3.66 -19.90 1.47
C ILE A 249 3.31 -19.36 2.87
N LEU A 250 2.06 -18.97 3.11
CA LEU A 250 1.66 -18.24 4.33
C LEU A 250 2.02 -18.99 5.61
N PHE A 251 1.74 -20.30 5.65
CA PHE A 251 2.08 -21.14 6.81
C PHE A 251 3.59 -21.09 7.11
N SER A 252 4.41 -21.31 6.09
CA SER A 252 5.86 -21.38 6.24
C SER A 252 6.47 -20.05 6.68
N VAL A 253 5.96 -18.93 6.15
CA VAL A 253 6.41 -17.59 6.56
C VAL A 253 6.00 -17.31 8.01
N ASN A 254 4.77 -17.66 8.40
CA ASN A 254 4.29 -17.50 9.78
C ASN A 254 5.02 -18.41 10.78
N CYS A 255 5.47 -19.58 10.35
CA CYS A 255 6.28 -20.46 11.17
C CYS A 255 7.63 -19.79 11.51
N LEU A 256 8.35 -19.29 10.51
CA LEU A 256 9.67 -18.68 10.70
C LEU A 256 9.60 -17.27 11.30
N SER A 257 8.49 -16.55 11.16
CA SER A 257 8.32 -15.23 11.77
C SER A 257 8.33 -15.25 13.30
N GLN A 258 8.02 -16.40 13.91
CA GLN A 258 8.10 -16.60 15.37
C GLN A 258 9.53 -16.45 15.91
N LEU A 259 10.54 -16.62 15.07
CA LEU A 259 11.95 -16.48 15.44
C LEU A 259 12.50 -15.07 15.21
N GLN A 260 11.66 -14.07 14.89
CA GLN A 260 12.11 -12.71 14.52
C GLN A 260 12.80 -11.92 15.65
N GLU A 261 12.64 -12.34 16.90
CA GLU A 261 13.32 -11.74 18.05
C GLU A 261 14.75 -12.26 18.18
N LYS A 262 14.94 -13.57 17.98
CA LYS A 262 16.23 -14.26 18.03
C LYS A 262 16.38 -15.16 16.78
N PRO A 263 16.61 -14.56 15.60
CA PRO A 263 16.70 -15.30 14.36
C PRO A 263 17.95 -16.17 14.33
N THR A 264 17.86 -17.31 13.63
CA THR A 264 18.96 -18.27 13.49
C THR A 264 19.37 -18.46 12.03
N VAL A 265 20.57 -18.99 11.80
CA VAL A 265 21.08 -19.32 10.46
C VAL A 265 20.19 -20.35 9.76
N ALA A 266 19.68 -21.34 10.51
CA ALA A 266 18.72 -22.31 10.00
C ALA A 266 17.42 -21.64 9.53
N ALA A 267 16.84 -20.74 10.35
CA ALA A 267 15.62 -20.01 9.99
C ALA A 267 15.83 -19.10 8.77
N TRP A 268 16.98 -18.43 8.69
CA TRP A 268 17.33 -17.60 7.54
C TRP A 268 17.42 -18.40 6.25
N THR A 269 18.05 -19.57 6.31
CA THR A 269 18.10 -20.52 5.19
C THR A 269 16.69 -20.98 4.79
N GLY A 270 15.81 -21.23 5.77
CA GLY A 270 14.40 -21.52 5.56
C GLY A 270 13.66 -20.40 4.81
N LEU A 271 13.84 -19.13 5.20
CA LEU A 271 13.21 -18.00 4.50
C LEU A 271 13.69 -17.87 3.05
N LYS A 272 15.00 -18.05 2.80
CA LYS A 272 15.55 -18.08 1.45
C LYS A 272 14.96 -19.21 0.61
N ARG A 273 14.74 -20.39 1.21
CA ARG A 273 14.07 -21.51 0.55
C ARG A 273 12.64 -21.15 0.14
N ILE A 274 11.87 -20.48 1.01
CA ILE A 274 10.52 -20.00 0.68
C ILE A 274 10.56 -19.02 -0.49
N LEU A 275 11.53 -18.10 -0.51
CA LEU A 275 11.71 -17.16 -1.61
C LEU A 275 12.04 -17.89 -2.95
N LEU A 276 12.85 -18.94 -2.90
CA LEU A 276 13.15 -19.78 -4.08
C LEU A 276 11.96 -20.63 -4.54
N LYS A 277 11.04 -20.97 -3.63
CA LYS A 277 9.77 -21.63 -3.97
C LYS A 277 8.84 -20.70 -4.73
N VAL A 278 8.84 -19.39 -4.44
CA VAL A 278 7.92 -18.48 -5.13
C VAL A 278 8.31 -18.18 -6.58
N TYR A 279 9.60 -18.25 -6.90
CA TYR A 279 10.14 -17.99 -8.24
C TYR A 279 9.78 -19.05 -9.30
N LYS A 280 9.15 -20.17 -8.93
CA LYS A 280 8.84 -21.23 -9.90
C LYS A 280 7.91 -20.68 -10.99
N ARG A 281 8.50 -20.42 -12.18
CA ARG A 281 7.80 -20.05 -13.41
C ARG A 281 6.79 -21.16 -13.72
N TYR A 282 5.51 -20.84 -13.66
CA TYR A 282 4.44 -21.64 -14.25
C TYR A 282 4.31 -21.25 -15.72
#